data_AF-A0A973D4K4-F1
#
_entry.id   AF-A0A973D4K4-F1
#
_cell.length_a   1.000
_cell.length_b   1.000
_cell.length_c   1.000
_cell.angle_alpha   90.00
_cell.angle_beta   90.00
_cell.angle_gamma   90.00
#
_symmetry.space_group_name_H-M   'P 1'
#
loop_
_entity.id
_entity.type
_entity.pdbx_description
1 polymer ?
#
loop_
_entity_poly.entity_id
_entity_poly.type
_entity_poly.pdbx_seq_one_letter_code
_entity_poly.pdbx_strand_id
1 'polypeptide(L)' 'WIEGLGSGGFTAPKRIKHEQGPRGQLYHLVDDPAEQVNLAESRPEVVEMLQQELDRIRNREAP' A
#
# COMPACT_ATOMS: atom_id res chain seq x y z
N TRP A 1 -0.70 -1.90 3.16
CA TRP A 1 -0.39 -1.81 1.73
C TRP A 1 -1.03 -0.56 1.18
N ILE A 2 -0.27 0.27 0.49
CA ILE A 2 -0.77 1.51 -0.12
C ILE A 2 -0.88 1.28 -1.62
N GLU A 3 -2.11 1.30 -2.14
CA GLU A 3 -2.44 1.09 -3.56
C GLU A 3 -2.22 2.34 -4.43
N GLY A 4 -1.83 3.47 -3.83
CA GLY A 4 -1.55 4.74 -4.52
C GLY A 4 -0.10 5.20 -4.32
N LEU A 5 0.45 5.90 -5.31
CA LEU A 5 1.69 6.66 -5.15
C LEU A 5 1.43 7.90 -4.28
N GLY A 6 1.76 7.82 -2.98
CA GLY A 6 1.76 8.96 -2.06
C GLY A 6 1.38 8.60 -0.62
N SER A 7 2.05 9.21 0.36
CA SER A 7 1.86 9.03 1.81
C SER A 7 0.54 9.58 2.38
N GLY A 8 -0.41 9.96 1.53
CA GLY A 8 -1.68 10.57 1.97
C GLY A 8 -1.59 12.04 2.41
N GLY A 9 -0.46 12.73 2.16
CA GLY A 9 -0.32 14.17 2.45
C GLY A 9 -0.97 15.07 1.40
N PHE A 10 -2.15 15.62 1.70
CA PHE A 10 -2.83 16.81 1.13
C PHE A 10 -2.59 17.20 -0.36
N THR A 11 -2.29 16.26 -1.23
CA THR A 11 -2.09 16.48 -2.66
C THR A 11 -3.10 15.63 -3.41
N ALA A 12 -3.81 16.25 -4.35
CA ALA A 12 -4.88 15.60 -5.11
C ALA A 12 -4.41 14.25 -5.66
N PRO A 13 -5.16 13.15 -5.43
CA PRO A 13 -4.74 11.81 -5.82
C PRO A 13 -4.62 11.76 -7.34
N LYS A 14 -3.39 11.79 -7.86
CA LYS A 14 -3.15 11.48 -9.25
C LYS A 14 -3.30 9.96 -9.39
N ARG A 15 -4.38 9.53 -10.05
CA ARG A 15 -4.54 8.17 -10.56
C ARG A 15 -3.51 7.95 -11.67
N ILE A 16 -2.25 7.80 -11.29
CA ILE A 16 -1.18 7.43 -12.22
C ILE A 16 -1.34 5.93 -12.45
N LYS A 17 -1.69 5.56 -13.68
CA LYS A 17 -1.74 4.16 -14.11
C LYS A 17 -0.30 3.65 -14.14
N HIS A 18 0.03 2.67 -13.30
CA HIS A 18 1.39 2.13 -13.20
C HIS A 18 1.71 1.28 -14.44
N GLU A 19 2.76 1.62 -15.19
CA GLU A 19 3.24 0.79 -16.32
C GLU A 19 4.48 -0.06 -15.95
N GLN A 20 5.32 0.32 -14.98
CA GLN A 20 6.57 -0.39 -14.67
C GLN A 20 7.08 -0.09 -13.22
N GLY A 21 6.41 -0.59 -12.17
CA GLY A 21 6.88 -0.50 -10.78
C GLY A 21 6.18 -1.52 -9.87
N PRO A 22 6.71 -1.83 -8.67
CA PRO A 22 6.04 -2.77 -7.77
C PRO A 22 4.60 -2.29 -7.55
N ARG A 23 3.64 -3.21 -7.60
CA ARG A 23 2.19 -2.90 -7.62
C ARG A 23 1.70 -2.14 -6.37
N GLY A 24 2.59 -1.86 -5.42
CA GLY A 24 2.38 -1.07 -4.21
C GLY A 24 3.53 -1.21 -3.22
N GLN A 25 3.28 -0.77 -1.99
CA GLN A 25 4.30 -0.49 -0.99
C GLN A 25 4.00 -1.19 0.34
N LEU A 26 5.05 -1.79 0.94
CA LEU A 26 5.03 -2.40 2.26
C LEU A 26 6.26 -1.92 3.06
N TYR A 27 6.03 -1.31 4.21
CA TYR A 27 7.08 -0.82 5.11
C TYR A 27 6.90 -1.40 6.51
N HIS A 28 8.01 -1.69 7.18
CA HIS A 28 7.99 -2.13 8.57
C HIS A 28 8.26 -0.95 9.50
N LEU A 29 7.21 -0.23 9.88
CA LEU A 29 7.31 1.07 10.57
C LEU A 29 8.02 1.03 11.93
N VAL A 30 8.12 -0.14 12.57
CA VAL A 30 8.87 -0.29 13.82
C VAL A 30 10.39 -0.17 13.58
N ASP A 31 10.88 -0.74 12.48
CA ASP A 31 12.31 -0.74 12.15
C ASP A 31 12.68 0.37 11.16
N ASP A 32 11.74 0.77 10.30
CA ASP A 32 11.89 1.77 9.26
C ASP A 32 10.70 2.76 9.29
N PRO A 33 10.64 3.63 10.32
CA PRO A 33 9.60 4.65 10.42
C PRO A 33 9.69 5.72 9.33
N ALA A 34 10.84 5.81 8.63
CA ALA A 34 11.05 6.73 7.53
C ALA A 34 10.66 6.16 6.15
N GLU A 35 10.13 4.93 6.11
CA GLU A 35 9.61 4.29 4.88
C GLU A 35 10.64 4.24 3.74
N GLN A 36 11.90 3.99 4.07
CA GLN A 36 13.00 3.96 3.11
C GLN A 36 13.12 2.63 2.35
N VAL A 37 12.71 1.52 2.98
CA VAL A 37 12.91 0.17 2.46
C VAL A 37 11.57 -0.49 2.14
N ASN A 38 11.24 -0.56 0.85
CA ASN A 38 10.04 -1.25 0.41
C ASN A 38 10.24 -2.78 0.45
N LEU A 39 9.43 -3.46 1.26
CA LEU A 39 9.43 -4.91 1.47
C LEU A 39 8.36 -5.63 0.64
N ALA A 40 7.65 -4.93 -0.25
CA ALA A 40 6.53 -5.49 -1.00
C ALA A 40 6.91 -6.74 -1.83
N GLU A 41 8.09 -6.74 -2.43
CA GLU A 41 8.57 -7.87 -3.25
C GLU A 41 9.16 -9.01 -2.41
N SER A 42 9.67 -8.69 -1.21
CA SER A 42 10.31 -9.67 -0.34
C SER A 42 9.35 -10.36 0.63
N ARG A 43 8.15 -9.79 0.85
CA ARG A 43 7.11 -10.34 1.75
C ARG A 43 5.73 -10.39 1.08
N PRO A 44 5.56 -11.18 0.00
CA PRO A 44 4.28 -11.29 -0.69
C PRO A 44 3.13 -11.78 0.21
N GLU A 45 3.42 -12.62 1.20
CA GLU A 45 2.43 -13.14 2.15
C GLU A 45 1.82 -12.04 3.04
N VAL A 46 2.63 -11.06 3.45
CA VAL A 46 2.16 -9.92 4.23
C VAL A 46 1.35 -8.97 3.36
N VAL A 47 1.74 -8.80 2.09
CA VAL A 47 0.98 -8.01 1.12
C VAL A 47 -0.41 -8.60 0.91
N GLU A 48 -0.52 -9.91 0.71
CA GLU A 48 -1.81 -10.59 0.51
C GLU A 48 -2.72 -10.46 1.74
N MET A 49 -2.19 -10.68 2.95
CA MET A 49 -2.95 -10.54 4.19
C MET A 49 -3.50 -9.12 4.36
N LEU A 50 -2.67 -8.10 4.12
CA LEU A 50 -3.10 -6.70 4.25
C LEU A 50 -4.10 -6.29 3.16
N GLN A 51 -3.97 -6.85 1.94
CA GLN A 51 -4.93 -6.63 0.87
C GLN A 51 -6.31 -7.20 1.23
N GLN A 52 -6.35 -8.42 1.76
CA GLN A 52 -7.60 -9.05 2.21
C GLN A 52 -8.29 -8.25 3.32
N GLU A 53 -7.51 -7.72 4.28
CA GLU A 53 -8.06 -6.87 5.34
C GLU A 53 -8.61 -5.54 4.77
N LEU A 54 -7.87 -4.92 3.84
CA LEU A 54 -8.31 -3.71 3.16
C LEU A 54 -9.62 -3.92 2.39
N ASP A 55 -9.72 -5.01 1.65
CA ASP A 55 -10.92 -5.36 0.88
C ASP A 55 -12.11 -5.66 1.80
N ARG A 56 -11.88 -6.30 2.96
CA ARG A 56 -12.91 -6.49 3.99
C ARG A 56 -13.45 -5.15 4.50
N ILE A 57 -12.57 -4.20 4.81
CA ILE A 57 -12.97 -2.87 5.31
C ILE A 57 -13.75 -2.11 4.23
N ARG A 58 -13.26 -2.11 2.98
CA ARG A 58 -13.94 -1.48 1.84
C ARG A 58 -15.34 -2.02 1.61
N ASN A 59 -15.50 -3.35 1.65
CA ASN A 59 -16.80 -3.98 1.49
C ASN A 59 -17.74 -3.73 2.68
N ARG A 60 -17.20 -3.40 3.85
CA ARG A 60 -17.99 -3.05 5.05
C ARG A 60 -18.49 -1.59 5.03
N GLU A 61 -17.78 -0.71 4.34
CA GLU A 61 -18.18 0.70 4.15
C GLU A 61 -19.02 0.95 2.88
N ALA A 62 -19.20 -0.07 2.04
CA ALA A 62 -20.12 -0.01 0.90
C ALA A 62 -21.59 -0.22 1.37
N PRO A 63 -22.51 0.73 1.13
CA PRO A 63 -23.93 0.60 1.46
C PRO A 63 -24.68 -0.42 0.60
#